data_AF-A0A1X9T426-F1
#
_entry.id   AF-A0A1X9T426-F1
#
_cell.length_a   1.000
_cell.length_b   1.000
_cell.length_c   1.000
_cell.angle_alpha   90.00
_cell.angle_beta   90.00
_cell.angle_gamma   90.00
#
_symmetry.space_group_name_H-M   'P 1'
#
loop_
_entity.id
_entity.type
_entity.pdbx_description
1 polymer ?
#
loop_
_entity_poly.entity_id
_entity_poly.type
_entity_poly.pdbx_seq_one_letter_code
_entity_poly.pdbx_strand_id
1 'polypeptide(L)'
;MIPLIYLHGVPLETDRLTEDALRLFASRDLPHLFEQIELAQPHLVVLNAVNAPTELPAIRQRLADCYPDQEAAEPMTEIVVLVEHEEAEAARHWTEAGASEVWLLSDWPEQLLDYAAQPIQEEAPAASKVHRIAVASAHPNSGSTHTSLLLAMYLQEVCHARVAIWECGVQGLGTYRHMLYTLGGEQTLSMQYKLHGLTIIDSVVDDQTIEILQQEFDYIIYDMGTLQCAPHEYLFFRAEVPIFLCEGASWKLPKGIQILNSFASKRRIERVQLLIPYANQEIMNMVKHLEPGRMSYAMPMHREVFEIQPESSKVIEALLAPLGPILKASSLSNS
;
A
#
# COMPACT_ATOMS: atom_id res chain seq x y z
N MET A 1 -21.78 37.37 30.59
CA MET A 1 -22.42 38.10 29.47
C MET A 1 -21.39 38.12 28.35
N ILE A 2 -21.53 37.20 27.40
CA ILE A 2 -20.53 36.85 26.38
C ILE A 2 -21.29 36.84 25.04
N PRO A 3 -20.73 37.38 23.93
CA PRO A 3 -21.48 37.57 22.70
C PRO A 3 -21.67 36.23 21.96
N LEU A 4 -22.91 35.99 21.52
CA LEU A 4 -23.27 34.95 20.57
C LEU A 4 -22.82 35.36 19.16
N ILE A 5 -22.30 34.41 18.37
CA ILE A 5 -22.21 34.50 16.92
C ILE A 5 -23.02 33.35 16.33
N TYR A 6 -23.95 33.71 15.42
CA TYR A 6 -24.83 32.78 14.71
C TYR A 6 -24.21 32.42 13.36
N LEU A 7 -24.06 31.12 13.09
CA LEU A 7 -23.98 30.55 11.75
C LEU A 7 -25.20 29.63 11.61
N HIS A 8 -25.81 29.63 10.42
CA HIS A 8 -27.15 29.10 10.13
C HIS A 8 -27.53 27.80 10.89
N GLY A 9 -28.25 27.97 12.00
CA GLY A 9 -29.38 27.11 12.37
C GLY A 9 -29.15 25.88 13.24
N VAL A 10 -27.92 25.46 13.55
CA VAL A 10 -27.71 24.30 14.45
C VAL A 10 -26.62 24.60 15.48
N PRO A 11 -26.90 24.49 16.80
CA PRO A 11 -25.86 24.57 17.82
C PRO A 11 -25.07 23.26 17.84
N LEU A 12 -23.77 23.33 17.52
CA LEU A 12 -22.81 22.28 17.82
C LEU A 12 -22.34 22.47 19.26
N GLU A 13 -22.63 21.50 20.14
CA GLU A 13 -22.06 21.43 21.48
C GLU A 13 -20.58 21.03 21.37
N THR A 14 -19.70 22.02 21.50
CA THR A 14 -18.25 21.86 21.44
C THR A 14 -17.65 21.73 22.84
N ASP A 15 -17.57 20.51 23.35
CA ASP A 15 -16.63 20.20 24.42
C ASP A 15 -15.37 19.58 23.81
N ARG A 16 -14.28 20.37 23.79
CA ARG A 16 -12.86 20.06 23.46
C ARG A 16 -12.30 20.50 22.11
N LEU A 17 -12.41 21.78 21.78
CA LEU A 17 -11.41 22.48 20.99
C LEU A 17 -10.89 23.66 21.82
N THR A 18 -9.66 23.55 22.34
CA THR A 18 -9.05 24.53 23.24
C THR A 18 -8.48 25.73 22.48
N GLU A 19 -9.04 26.90 22.79
CA GLU A 19 -8.56 28.30 22.91
C GLU A 19 -7.40 28.88 22.07
N ASP A 20 -6.48 28.10 21.52
CA ASP A 20 -5.49 28.61 20.55
C ASP A 20 -6.05 28.65 19.11
N ALA A 21 -7.28 28.13 18.93
CA ALA A 21 -8.08 28.15 17.71
C ALA A 21 -8.80 29.49 17.42
N LEU A 22 -8.45 30.58 18.11
CA LEU A 22 -9.18 31.85 18.01
C LEU A 22 -8.26 33.07 17.93
N ARG A 23 -7.38 33.15 16.92
CA ARG A 23 -6.84 34.45 16.49
C ARG A 23 -6.67 34.59 14.97
N LEU A 24 -7.46 35.53 14.45
CA LEU A 24 -7.41 36.28 13.18
C LEU A 24 -8.11 35.71 11.93
N PHE A 25 -9.09 36.50 11.49
CA PHE A 25 -9.76 36.45 10.19
C PHE A 25 -9.54 37.78 9.47
N ALA A 26 -9.13 37.72 8.20
CA ALA A 26 -9.86 38.28 7.06
C ALA A 26 -9.04 38.18 5.76
N SER A 27 -9.70 37.73 4.69
CA SER A 27 -9.28 37.75 3.28
C SER A 27 -8.29 36.65 2.82
N ARG A 28 -8.59 36.05 1.67
CA ARG A 28 -7.69 35.28 0.77
C ARG A 28 -7.19 33.88 1.15
N ASP A 29 -7.31 33.39 2.38
CA ASP A 29 -6.66 32.12 2.74
C ASP A 29 -7.55 30.86 2.65
N LEU A 30 -7.58 30.26 1.46
CA LEU A 30 -7.81 28.83 1.25
C LEU A 30 -6.74 27.85 1.84
N PRO A 31 -5.45 28.23 2.08
CA PRO A 31 -4.40 27.29 2.53
C PRO A 31 -4.66 26.53 3.83
N HIS A 32 -5.52 27.03 4.73
CA HIS A 32 -5.72 26.37 6.02
C HIS A 32 -6.77 25.25 5.98
N LEU A 33 -7.65 25.25 4.98
CA LEU A 33 -8.52 24.10 4.69
C LEU A 33 -7.71 22.99 3.97
N PHE A 34 -6.77 23.40 3.11
CA PHE A 34 -5.82 22.49 2.46
C PHE A 34 -4.95 21.74 3.46
N GLU A 35 -4.42 22.41 4.50
CA GLU A 35 -3.66 21.72 5.56
C GLU A 35 -4.52 20.70 6.33
N GLN A 36 -5.82 20.97 6.53
CA GLN A 36 -6.71 20.05 7.25
C GLN A 36 -7.13 18.84 6.41
N ILE A 37 -7.27 18.99 5.09
CA ILE A 37 -7.59 17.90 4.16
C ILE A 37 -6.34 17.08 3.82
N GLU A 38 -5.17 17.71 3.61
CA GLU A 38 -3.88 17.02 3.41
C GLU A 38 -3.52 16.14 4.62
N LEU A 39 -3.83 16.59 5.85
CA LEU A 39 -3.63 15.81 7.07
C LEU A 39 -4.59 14.63 7.22
N ALA A 40 -5.77 14.67 6.59
CA ALA A 40 -6.81 13.65 6.72
C ALA A 40 -6.84 12.64 5.55
N GLN A 41 -6.55 13.08 4.32
CA GLN A 41 -6.56 12.29 3.08
C GLN A 41 -5.48 12.82 2.10
N PRO A 42 -4.21 12.37 2.20
CA PRO A 42 -3.08 12.94 1.45
C PRO A 42 -3.10 12.69 -0.08
N HIS A 43 -4.16 12.06 -0.61
CA HIS A 43 -4.35 11.77 -2.04
C HIS A 43 -5.45 12.64 -2.68
N LEU A 44 -6.13 13.49 -1.91
CA LEU A 44 -7.22 14.34 -2.39
C LEU A 44 -6.77 15.80 -2.42
N VAL A 45 -6.89 16.44 -3.59
CA VAL A 45 -6.58 17.87 -3.77
C VAL A 45 -7.85 18.62 -4.13
N VAL A 46 -8.34 19.46 -3.22
CA VAL A 46 -9.62 20.20 -3.38
C VAL A 46 -9.37 21.65 -3.80
N LEU A 47 -9.57 22.00 -5.06
CA LEU A 47 -9.28 23.33 -5.62
C LEU A 47 -10.50 24.24 -5.67
N ASN A 48 -10.31 25.55 -5.51
CA ASN A 48 -11.36 26.52 -5.86
C ASN A 48 -11.26 26.89 -7.34
N ALA A 49 -12.36 26.75 -8.08
CA ALA A 49 -12.47 27.01 -9.51
C ALA A 49 -12.03 28.43 -9.94
N VAL A 50 -12.15 29.44 -9.07
CA VAL A 50 -11.74 30.81 -9.37
C VAL A 50 -10.20 30.92 -9.51
N ASN A 51 -9.46 30.13 -8.72
CA ASN A 51 -7.99 30.16 -8.71
C ASN A 51 -7.38 29.00 -9.49
N ALA A 52 -8.14 27.93 -9.71
CA ALA A 52 -7.70 26.70 -10.31
C ALA A 52 -7.05 26.88 -11.70
N PRO A 53 -7.48 27.76 -12.64
CA PRO A 53 -6.85 27.84 -13.96
C PRO A 53 -5.40 28.32 -13.89
N THR A 54 -5.12 29.21 -12.94
CA THR A 54 -3.79 29.76 -12.66
C THR A 54 -2.96 28.85 -11.76
N GLU A 55 -3.59 28.07 -10.87
CA GLU A 55 -2.90 27.25 -9.89
C GLU A 55 -2.67 25.81 -10.35
N LEU A 56 -3.51 25.26 -11.25
CA LEU A 56 -3.41 23.86 -11.72
C LEU A 56 -2.03 23.53 -12.30
N PRO A 57 -1.42 24.38 -13.15
CA PRO A 57 -0.08 24.11 -13.67
C PRO A 57 0.98 24.14 -12.56
N ALA A 58 0.85 25.05 -11.59
CA ALA A 58 1.78 25.17 -10.47
C ALA A 58 1.63 24.01 -9.48
N ILE A 59 0.42 23.51 -9.27
CA ILE A 59 0.11 22.34 -8.44
C ILE A 59 0.59 21.08 -9.13
N ARG A 60 0.34 20.91 -10.44
CA ARG A 60 0.91 19.81 -11.23
C ARG A 60 2.43 19.84 -11.19
N GLN A 61 3.04 21.01 -11.32
CA GLN A 61 4.49 21.17 -11.20
C GLN A 61 4.97 20.84 -9.78
N ARG A 62 4.28 21.28 -8.72
CA ARG A 62 4.62 20.91 -7.34
C ARG A 62 4.45 19.42 -7.08
N LEU A 63 3.41 18.79 -7.62
CA LEU A 63 3.23 17.34 -7.57
C LEU A 63 4.37 16.66 -8.33
N ALA A 64 4.68 17.11 -9.54
CA ALA A 64 5.81 16.61 -10.32
C ALA A 64 7.18 16.83 -9.62
N ASP A 65 7.37 17.96 -8.93
CA ASP A 65 8.61 18.28 -8.20
C ASP A 65 8.73 17.47 -6.90
N CYS A 66 7.59 17.17 -6.25
CA CYS A 66 7.51 16.26 -5.10
C CYS A 66 7.67 14.79 -5.54
N TYR A 67 7.39 14.49 -6.81
CA TYR A 67 7.49 13.16 -7.43
C TYR A 67 8.31 13.21 -8.74
N PRO A 68 9.60 13.62 -8.68
CA PRO A 68 10.39 13.99 -9.86
C PRO A 68 10.70 12.82 -10.81
N ASP A 69 10.50 11.59 -10.35
CA ASP A 69 10.74 10.37 -11.12
C ASP A 69 9.45 9.82 -11.80
N GLN A 70 8.31 10.53 -11.72
CA GLN A 70 7.02 10.12 -12.30
C GLN A 70 6.77 10.65 -13.72
N GLU A 71 7.73 10.58 -14.63
CA GLU A 71 7.51 10.99 -16.04
C GLU A 71 6.53 10.09 -16.83
N ALA A 72 5.96 9.04 -16.23
CA ALA A 72 5.00 8.14 -16.91
C ALA A 72 3.85 7.57 -16.06
N ALA A 73 3.74 7.90 -14.77
CA ALA A 73 2.63 7.47 -13.94
C ALA A 73 1.93 8.71 -13.40
N GLU A 74 0.72 8.99 -13.90
CA GLU A 74 -0.10 10.06 -13.31
C GLU A 74 -0.21 9.78 -11.80
N PRO A 75 0.20 10.71 -10.93
CA PRO A 75 -0.08 10.54 -9.51
C PRO A 75 -1.58 10.34 -9.37
N MET A 76 -2.02 9.27 -8.68
CA MET A 76 -3.44 9.06 -8.30
C MET A 76 -3.83 10.08 -7.21
N THR A 77 -3.61 11.35 -7.52
CA THR A 77 -4.07 12.49 -6.78
C THR A 77 -5.41 12.84 -7.38
N GLU A 78 -6.48 12.53 -6.68
CA GLU A 78 -7.83 12.89 -7.10
C GLU A 78 -7.98 14.41 -6.95
N ILE A 79 -8.19 15.09 -8.07
CA ILE A 79 -8.39 16.53 -8.08
C ILE A 79 -9.88 16.78 -8.03
N VAL A 80 -10.35 17.40 -6.95
CA VAL A 80 -11.74 17.82 -6.81
C VAL A 80 -11.79 19.34 -6.95
N VAL A 81 -12.74 19.87 -7.72
CA VAL A 81 -12.86 21.32 -7.93
C VAL A 81 -14.17 21.84 -7.34
N LEU A 82 -14.08 22.83 -6.46
CA LEU A 82 -15.20 23.59 -5.90
C LEU A 82 -15.57 24.74 -6.83
N VAL A 83 -16.80 24.76 -7.35
CA VAL A 83 -17.33 25.83 -8.19
C VAL A 83 -18.40 26.64 -7.45
N GLU A 84 -18.44 27.96 -7.68
CA GLU A 84 -19.41 28.85 -7.02
C GLU A 84 -20.84 28.72 -7.57
N HIS A 85 -21.00 28.23 -8.80
CA HIS A 85 -22.29 28.15 -9.49
C HIS A 85 -22.51 26.82 -10.21
N GLU A 86 -23.78 26.38 -10.23
CA GLU A 86 -24.26 25.22 -11.00
C GLU A 86 -24.31 25.54 -12.50
N GLU A 87 -23.15 25.62 -13.13
CA GLU A 87 -23.07 25.69 -14.58
C GLU A 87 -22.53 24.37 -15.12
N ALA A 88 -23.36 23.65 -15.86
CA ALA A 88 -22.94 22.40 -16.53
C ALA A 88 -21.70 22.61 -17.44
N GLU A 89 -21.49 23.83 -17.90
CA GLU A 89 -20.31 24.25 -18.64
C GLU A 89 -19.05 24.27 -17.77
N ALA A 90 -19.14 24.76 -16.53
CA ALA A 90 -18.02 24.75 -15.59
C ALA A 90 -17.62 23.32 -15.19
N ALA A 91 -18.60 22.45 -14.92
CA ALA A 91 -18.33 21.05 -14.62
C ALA A 91 -17.61 20.34 -15.78
N ARG A 92 -18.13 20.48 -17.01
CA ARG A 92 -17.50 19.91 -18.21
C ARG A 92 -16.09 20.44 -18.42
N HIS A 93 -15.90 21.76 -18.29
CA HIS A 93 -14.60 22.39 -18.42
C HIS A 93 -13.57 21.81 -17.45
N TRP A 94 -13.94 21.64 -16.18
CA TRP A 94 -13.03 21.12 -15.15
C TRP A 94 -12.77 19.62 -15.28
N THR A 95 -13.78 18.83 -15.64
CA THR A 95 -13.58 17.40 -15.94
C THR A 95 -12.67 17.22 -17.17
N GLU A 96 -12.85 18.01 -18.23
CA GLU A 96 -11.96 18.02 -19.40
C GLU A 96 -10.53 18.45 -19.03
N ALA A 97 -10.37 19.32 -18.04
CA ALA A 97 -9.08 19.73 -17.50
C ALA A 97 -8.44 18.67 -16.57
N GLY A 98 -9.15 17.57 -16.27
CA GLY A 98 -8.65 16.45 -15.48
C GLY A 98 -9.05 16.46 -14.01
N ALA A 99 -10.09 17.22 -13.63
CA ALA A 99 -10.70 17.06 -12.31
C ALA A 99 -11.45 15.72 -12.23
N SER A 100 -11.23 14.97 -11.15
CA SER A 100 -11.93 13.74 -10.82
C SER A 100 -13.40 14.03 -10.52
N GLU A 101 -13.68 15.06 -9.73
CA GLU A 101 -15.04 15.48 -9.36
C GLU A 101 -15.15 17.00 -9.30
N VAL A 102 -16.36 17.53 -9.49
CA VAL A 102 -16.67 18.95 -9.38
C VAL A 102 -17.81 19.14 -8.38
N TRP A 103 -17.51 19.81 -7.27
CA TRP A 103 -18.46 20.03 -6.17
C TRP A 103 -18.92 21.48 -6.15
N LEU A 104 -20.14 21.68 -5.67
CA LEU A 104 -20.73 23.00 -5.56
C LEU A 104 -20.37 23.64 -4.23
N LEU A 105 -20.10 24.95 -4.22
CA LEU A 105 -19.74 25.66 -3.00
C LEU A 105 -20.82 25.56 -1.90
N SER A 106 -22.09 25.35 -2.27
CA SER A 106 -23.18 25.18 -1.32
C SER A 106 -23.20 23.80 -0.64
N ASP A 107 -22.73 22.76 -1.34
CA ASP A 107 -23.00 21.37 -0.98
C ASP A 107 -21.71 20.56 -0.72
N TRP A 108 -20.54 21.13 -1.04
CA TRP A 108 -19.26 20.46 -0.86
C TRP A 108 -18.97 19.96 0.57
N PRO A 109 -19.43 20.61 1.67
CA PRO A 109 -19.16 20.07 3.01
C PRO A 109 -19.91 18.77 3.24
N GLU A 110 -21.15 18.67 2.75
CA GLU A 110 -21.97 17.46 2.84
C GLU A 110 -21.41 16.38 1.91
N GLN A 111 -21.01 16.75 0.69
CA GLN A 111 -20.38 15.84 -0.26
C GLN A 111 -19.04 15.33 0.25
N LEU A 112 -18.23 16.15 0.92
CA LEU A 112 -16.98 15.73 1.53
C LEU A 112 -17.21 14.80 2.72
N LEU A 113 -18.23 15.08 3.54
CA LEU A 113 -18.63 14.19 4.63
C LEU A 113 -19.15 12.87 4.10
N ASP A 114 -19.96 12.87 3.03
CA ASP A 114 -20.42 11.67 2.35
C ASP A 114 -19.25 10.91 1.72
N TYR A 115 -18.30 11.60 1.09
CA TYR A 115 -17.08 11.02 0.54
C TYR A 115 -16.24 10.33 1.62
N ALA A 116 -16.11 10.97 2.78
CA ALA A 116 -15.39 10.44 3.94
C ALA A 116 -16.16 9.34 4.69
N ALA A 117 -17.50 9.38 4.64
CA ALA A 117 -18.40 8.47 5.35
C ALA A 117 -18.83 7.27 4.50
N GLN A 118 -18.65 7.32 3.18
CA GLN A 118 -18.76 6.16 2.32
C GLN A 118 -17.85 5.08 2.92
N PRO A 119 -18.42 3.96 3.44
CA PRO A 119 -17.58 2.83 3.82
C PRO A 119 -16.82 2.52 2.55
N ILE A 120 -15.48 2.47 2.65
CA ILE A 120 -14.63 2.11 1.52
C ILE A 120 -15.31 0.91 0.88
N GLN A 121 -15.90 1.11 -0.29
CA GLN A 121 -16.52 0.04 -1.01
C GLN A 121 -15.33 -0.83 -1.39
N GLU A 122 -15.10 -1.89 -0.61
CA GLU A 122 -14.51 -3.09 -1.16
C GLU A 122 -15.44 -3.43 -2.31
N GLU A 123 -15.01 -3.09 -3.52
CA GLU A 123 -15.66 -3.56 -4.74
C GLU A 123 -16.04 -5.01 -4.51
N ALA A 124 -17.33 -5.30 -4.64
CA ALA A 124 -17.85 -6.64 -4.46
C ALA A 124 -16.98 -7.59 -5.32
N PRO A 125 -16.43 -8.68 -4.76
CA PRO A 125 -15.48 -9.50 -5.50
C PRO A 125 -16.25 -10.25 -6.58
N ALA A 126 -16.23 -9.71 -7.80
CA ALA A 126 -16.57 -10.43 -9.00
C ALA A 126 -15.32 -11.17 -9.48
N ALA A 127 -15.47 -12.48 -9.69
CA ALA A 127 -14.46 -13.45 -10.13
C ALA A 127 -13.35 -13.76 -9.09
N SER A 128 -12.83 -15.00 -9.16
CA SER A 128 -11.96 -15.65 -8.16
C SER A 128 -11.03 -14.69 -7.42
N LYS A 129 -11.26 -14.54 -6.11
CA LYS A 129 -10.48 -13.63 -5.27
C LYS A 129 -9.05 -14.15 -5.15
N VAL A 130 -8.14 -13.56 -5.92
CA VAL A 130 -6.70 -13.77 -5.76
C VAL A 130 -6.27 -13.11 -4.45
N HIS A 131 -5.60 -13.86 -3.59
CA HIS A 131 -5.04 -13.31 -2.36
C HIS A 131 -3.66 -12.72 -2.61
N ARG A 132 -3.48 -11.48 -2.15
CA ARG A 132 -2.27 -10.66 -2.33
C ARG A 132 -1.47 -10.63 -1.05
N ILE A 133 -0.24 -11.13 -1.14
CA ILE A 133 0.75 -11.13 -0.06
C ILE A 133 1.90 -10.25 -0.52
N ALA A 134 2.26 -9.24 0.26
CA ALA A 134 3.39 -8.38 -0.07
C ALA A 134 4.52 -8.57 0.93
N VAL A 135 5.73 -8.73 0.40
CA VAL A 135 6.93 -8.96 1.20
C VAL A 135 7.93 -7.86 0.87
N ALA A 136 8.29 -7.07 1.86
CA ALA A 136 9.24 -5.97 1.71
C ALA A 136 10.22 -5.94 2.88
N SER A 137 11.37 -5.31 2.70
CA SER A 137 12.40 -5.20 3.74
C SER A 137 12.78 -3.77 4.04
N ALA A 138 13.28 -3.54 5.26
CA ALA A 138 13.87 -2.27 5.65
C ALA A 138 15.18 -1.95 4.92
N HIS A 139 15.96 -2.99 4.61
CA HIS A 139 17.30 -2.85 4.02
C HIS A 139 17.53 -3.89 2.91
N PRO A 140 18.40 -3.59 1.93
CA PRO A 140 18.82 -4.57 0.95
C PRO A 140 19.39 -5.81 1.63
N ASN A 141 19.14 -6.99 1.05
CA ASN A 141 19.61 -8.28 1.53
C ASN A 141 19.07 -8.71 2.92
N SER A 142 17.96 -8.12 3.40
CA SER A 142 17.31 -8.58 4.63
C SER A 142 16.48 -9.85 4.46
N GLY A 143 16.38 -10.37 3.23
CA GLY A 143 15.75 -11.66 2.93
C GLY A 143 14.31 -11.60 2.39
N SER A 144 13.86 -10.50 1.77
CA SER A 144 12.51 -10.44 1.18
C SER A 144 12.30 -11.55 0.14
N THR A 145 13.21 -11.69 -0.82
CA THR A 145 13.18 -12.73 -1.85
C THR A 145 13.19 -14.13 -1.26
N HIS A 146 13.98 -14.34 -0.20
CA HIS A 146 14.03 -15.62 0.52
C HIS A 146 12.67 -15.92 1.16
N THR A 147 12.09 -14.95 1.88
CA THR A 147 10.76 -15.10 2.49
C THR A 147 9.65 -15.28 1.46
N SER A 148 9.70 -14.58 0.33
CA SER A 148 8.77 -14.74 -0.78
C SER A 148 8.81 -16.16 -1.35
N LEU A 149 9.99 -16.73 -1.52
CA LEU A 149 10.14 -18.13 -1.94
C LEU A 149 9.59 -19.11 -0.90
N LEU A 150 9.88 -18.91 0.39
CA LEU A 150 9.35 -19.77 1.45
C LEU A 150 7.82 -19.76 1.51
N LEU A 151 7.21 -18.58 1.39
CA LEU A 151 5.75 -18.42 1.33
C LEU A 151 5.18 -19.15 0.13
N ALA A 152 5.79 -18.96 -1.05
CA ALA A 152 5.32 -19.56 -2.28
C ALA A 152 5.40 -21.09 -2.24
N MET A 153 6.53 -21.63 -1.76
CA MET A 153 6.72 -23.08 -1.59
C MET A 153 5.75 -23.65 -0.58
N TYR A 154 5.52 -22.99 0.55
CA TYR A 154 4.53 -23.44 1.53
C TYR A 154 3.12 -23.48 0.92
N LEU A 155 2.69 -22.42 0.24
CA LEU A 155 1.38 -22.35 -0.40
C LEU A 155 1.22 -23.40 -1.52
N GLN A 156 2.27 -23.64 -2.30
CA GLN A 156 2.24 -24.65 -3.37
C GLN A 156 2.26 -26.08 -2.82
N GLU A 157 3.20 -26.42 -1.95
CA GLU A 157 3.43 -27.80 -1.51
C GLU A 157 2.50 -28.24 -0.39
N VAL A 158 2.15 -27.34 0.54
CA VAL A 158 1.32 -27.67 1.71
C VAL A 158 -0.15 -27.35 1.48
N CYS A 159 -0.43 -26.23 0.80
CA CYS A 159 -1.82 -25.80 0.54
C CYS A 159 -2.34 -26.24 -0.84
N HIS A 160 -1.47 -26.76 -1.71
CA HIS A 160 -1.81 -27.15 -3.09
C HIS A 160 -2.41 -26.00 -3.90
N ALA A 161 -2.00 -24.77 -3.60
CA ALA A 161 -2.52 -23.58 -4.26
C ALA A 161 -1.74 -23.25 -5.54
N ARG A 162 -2.41 -22.60 -6.48
CA ARG A 162 -1.75 -21.97 -7.63
C ARG A 162 -1.14 -20.65 -7.17
N VAL A 163 0.18 -20.55 -7.23
CA VAL A 163 0.93 -19.39 -6.72
C VAL A 163 1.78 -18.78 -7.83
N ALA A 164 1.79 -17.45 -7.87
CA ALA A 164 2.78 -16.68 -8.61
C ALA A 164 3.56 -15.76 -7.67
N ILE A 165 4.84 -15.55 -7.99
CA ILE A 165 5.66 -14.48 -7.41
C ILE A 165 5.90 -13.44 -8.49
N TRP A 166 5.67 -12.17 -8.16
CA TRP A 166 6.07 -11.05 -8.99
C TRP A 166 7.25 -10.31 -8.36
N GLU A 167 8.37 -10.23 -9.09
CA GLU A 167 9.58 -9.49 -8.69
C GLU A 167 9.36 -7.97 -8.89
N CYS A 168 8.60 -7.34 -8.01
CA CYS A 168 8.18 -5.92 -8.09
C CYS A 168 9.12 -4.95 -7.36
N GLY A 169 10.31 -5.42 -6.96
CA GLY A 169 11.36 -4.58 -6.37
C GLY A 169 12.08 -3.69 -7.38
N VAL A 170 13.39 -3.53 -7.20
CA VAL A 170 14.20 -2.71 -8.13
C VAL A 170 14.23 -3.38 -9.50
N GLN A 171 13.64 -2.71 -10.50
CA GLN A 171 13.58 -3.20 -11.87
C GLN A 171 14.96 -3.61 -12.40
N GLY A 172 15.01 -4.74 -13.09
CA GLY A 172 16.20 -5.17 -13.83
C GLY A 172 17.30 -5.86 -13.00
N LEU A 173 17.11 -6.07 -11.69
CA LEU A 173 18.00 -6.95 -10.92
C LEU A 173 17.91 -8.41 -11.38
N GLY A 174 16.72 -8.85 -11.83
CA GLY A 174 16.51 -10.17 -12.41
C GLY A 174 16.93 -11.30 -11.47
N THR A 175 16.68 -11.15 -10.17
CA THR A 175 17.15 -12.03 -9.10
C THR A 175 16.69 -13.45 -9.33
N TYR A 176 15.40 -13.63 -9.66
CA TYR A 176 14.84 -14.95 -9.95
C TYR A 176 15.36 -15.54 -11.25
N ARG A 177 15.64 -14.71 -12.26
CA ARG A 177 16.23 -15.18 -13.53
C ARG A 177 17.68 -15.63 -13.30
N HIS A 178 18.42 -14.92 -12.47
CA HIS A 178 19.76 -15.33 -12.06
C HIS A 178 19.73 -16.66 -11.29
N MET A 179 18.74 -16.85 -10.40
CA MET A 179 18.54 -18.14 -9.73
C MET A 179 18.19 -19.27 -10.71
N LEU A 180 17.31 -19.01 -11.68
CA LEU A 180 16.96 -19.98 -12.73
C LEU A 180 18.20 -20.45 -13.49
N TYR A 181 19.07 -19.51 -13.88
CA TYR A 181 20.32 -19.83 -14.55
C TYR A 181 21.29 -20.61 -13.65
N THR A 182 21.48 -20.17 -12.41
CA THR A 182 22.46 -20.77 -11.50
C THR A 182 22.05 -22.17 -11.03
N LEU A 183 20.75 -22.42 -10.84
CA LEU A 183 20.23 -23.70 -10.35
C LEU A 183 19.92 -24.69 -11.48
N GLY A 184 19.38 -24.21 -12.61
CA GLY A 184 18.91 -25.05 -13.70
C GLY A 184 19.77 -25.00 -14.97
N GLY A 185 20.68 -24.02 -15.09
CA GLY A 185 21.40 -23.73 -16.34
C GLY A 185 20.51 -23.10 -17.41
N GLU A 186 19.27 -22.74 -17.08
CA GLU A 186 18.27 -22.25 -18.03
C GLU A 186 18.37 -20.73 -18.20
N GLN A 187 18.19 -20.27 -19.44
CA GLN A 187 18.02 -18.85 -19.75
C GLN A 187 16.71 -18.67 -20.49
N THR A 188 15.95 -17.66 -20.08
CA THR A 188 14.68 -17.31 -20.71
C THR A 188 14.54 -15.81 -20.82
N LEU A 189 14.00 -15.36 -21.95
CA LEU A 189 13.57 -13.99 -22.18
C LEU A 189 12.08 -13.80 -21.90
N SER A 190 11.39 -14.87 -21.48
CA SER A 190 9.99 -14.79 -21.10
C SER A 190 9.82 -13.92 -19.86
N MET A 191 8.77 -13.11 -19.88
CA MET A 191 8.33 -12.31 -18.73
C MET A 191 7.71 -13.17 -17.62
N GLN A 192 7.28 -14.38 -17.97
CA GLN A 192 6.76 -15.38 -17.04
C GLN A 192 7.47 -16.71 -17.26
N TYR A 193 7.97 -17.32 -16.19
CA TYR A 193 8.71 -18.59 -16.27
C TYR A 193 8.54 -19.42 -15.01
N LYS A 194 9.07 -20.65 -15.03
CA LYS A 194 9.03 -21.57 -13.89
C LYS A 194 10.38 -21.62 -13.21
N LEU A 195 10.38 -21.49 -11.88
CA LEU A 195 11.55 -21.74 -11.04
C LEU A 195 11.16 -22.80 -10.01
N HIS A 196 11.66 -24.03 -10.18
CA HIS A 196 11.31 -25.16 -9.30
C HIS A 196 9.79 -25.33 -9.12
N GLY A 197 9.04 -25.28 -10.23
CA GLY A 197 7.57 -25.43 -10.22
C GLY A 197 6.79 -24.14 -9.90
N LEU A 198 7.41 -23.18 -9.22
CA LEU A 198 6.81 -21.87 -8.93
C LEU A 198 6.71 -21.03 -10.20
N THR A 199 5.60 -20.31 -10.36
CA THR A 199 5.47 -19.29 -11.41
C THR A 199 6.16 -18.01 -10.95
N ILE A 200 7.12 -17.54 -11.73
CA ILE A 200 7.75 -16.25 -11.53
C ILE A 200 7.30 -15.32 -12.64
N ILE A 201 6.90 -14.10 -12.26
CA ILE A 201 6.61 -12.98 -13.14
C ILE A 201 7.72 -11.94 -12.92
N ASP A 202 8.34 -11.52 -14.01
CA ASP A 202 9.50 -10.63 -14.00
C ASP A 202 9.11 -9.19 -13.63
N SER A 203 10.08 -8.47 -13.07
CA SER A 203 10.09 -7.03 -12.82
C SER A 203 9.77 -6.13 -14.01
N VAL A 204 9.95 -6.63 -15.25
CA VAL A 204 9.62 -5.85 -16.46
C VAL A 204 8.12 -5.75 -16.74
N VAL A 205 7.30 -6.55 -16.04
CA VAL A 205 5.85 -6.57 -16.20
C VAL A 205 5.24 -5.43 -15.39
N ASP A 206 4.32 -4.68 -16.00
CA ASP A 206 3.59 -3.59 -15.35
C ASP A 206 2.37 -4.06 -14.53
N ASP A 207 1.81 -3.16 -13.72
CA ASP A 207 0.66 -3.44 -12.86
C ASP A 207 -0.57 -3.94 -13.63
N GLN A 208 -0.85 -3.36 -14.80
CA GLN A 208 -2.02 -3.73 -15.61
C GLN A 208 -1.91 -5.16 -16.13
N THR A 209 -0.71 -5.55 -16.55
CA THR A 209 -0.42 -6.91 -16.99
C THR A 209 -0.52 -7.88 -15.82
N ILE A 210 -0.04 -7.50 -14.64
CA ILE A 210 -0.20 -8.29 -13.42
C ILE A 210 -1.68 -8.48 -13.05
N GLU A 211 -2.51 -7.45 -13.22
CA GLU A 211 -3.95 -7.53 -12.94
C GLU A 211 -4.67 -8.56 -13.82
N ILE A 212 -4.18 -8.78 -15.04
CA ILE A 212 -4.67 -9.81 -15.95
C ILE A 212 -4.11 -11.18 -15.53
N LEU A 213 -2.79 -11.27 -15.34
CA LEU A 213 -2.11 -12.54 -15.03
C LEU A 213 -2.54 -13.13 -13.69
N GLN A 214 -2.84 -12.29 -12.70
CA GLN A 214 -3.19 -12.75 -11.35
C GLN A 214 -4.46 -13.64 -11.34
N GLN A 215 -5.36 -13.49 -12.33
CA GLN A 215 -6.60 -14.28 -12.43
C GLN A 215 -6.36 -15.79 -12.57
N GLU A 216 -5.15 -16.20 -12.96
CA GLU A 216 -4.76 -17.61 -13.10
C GLU A 216 -4.32 -18.26 -11.77
N PHE A 217 -4.20 -17.47 -10.70
CA PHE A 217 -3.61 -17.89 -9.43
C PHE A 217 -4.58 -17.73 -8.27
N ASP A 218 -4.40 -18.54 -7.24
CA ASP A 218 -5.13 -18.39 -5.97
C ASP A 218 -4.41 -17.36 -5.08
N TYR A 219 -3.08 -17.28 -5.21
CA TYR A 219 -2.21 -16.34 -4.48
C TYR A 219 -1.21 -15.68 -5.42
N ILE A 220 -0.99 -14.38 -5.21
CA ILE A 220 0.13 -13.64 -5.79
C ILE A 220 0.98 -13.04 -4.66
N ILE A 221 2.29 -13.28 -4.75
CA ILE A 221 3.28 -12.75 -3.83
C ILE A 221 4.04 -11.63 -4.52
N TYR A 222 3.96 -10.43 -3.96
CA TYR A 222 4.72 -9.27 -4.39
C TYR A 222 6.05 -9.23 -3.64
N ASP A 223 7.15 -9.64 -4.29
CA ASP A 223 8.51 -9.46 -3.74
C ASP A 223 9.00 -8.04 -4.07
N MET A 224 8.84 -7.14 -3.09
CA MET A 224 9.12 -5.71 -3.22
C MET A 224 10.60 -5.36 -3.01
N GLY A 225 11.45 -6.33 -2.62
CA GLY A 225 12.82 -6.01 -2.22
C GLY A 225 12.85 -5.08 -0.99
N THR A 226 13.44 -3.89 -1.13
CA THR A 226 13.50 -2.87 -0.08
C THR A 226 12.34 -1.88 -0.24
N LEU A 227 11.52 -1.71 0.81
CA LEU A 227 10.27 -0.96 0.73
C LEU A 227 10.46 0.49 0.26
N GLN A 228 11.46 1.20 0.79
CA GLN A 228 11.75 2.59 0.42
C GLN A 228 12.20 2.77 -1.04
N CYS A 229 12.59 1.69 -1.71
CA CYS A 229 13.06 1.70 -3.09
C CYS A 229 12.07 1.01 -4.03
N ALA A 230 10.92 0.55 -3.53
CA ALA A 230 9.95 -0.20 -4.31
C ALA A 230 9.07 0.78 -5.12
N PRO A 231 9.05 0.71 -6.46
CA PRO A 231 8.24 1.60 -7.28
C PRO A 231 6.73 1.42 -7.01
N HIS A 232 6.32 0.22 -6.61
CA HIS A 232 4.93 -0.13 -6.31
C HIS A 232 4.67 -0.27 -4.80
N GLU A 233 5.26 0.59 -3.95
CA GLU A 233 5.08 0.52 -2.49
C GLU A 233 3.61 0.54 -2.03
N TYR A 234 2.70 1.15 -2.80
CA TYR A 234 1.28 1.19 -2.47
C TYR A 234 0.65 -0.22 -2.48
N LEU A 235 1.15 -1.14 -3.31
CA LEU A 235 0.69 -2.53 -3.33
C LEU A 235 1.02 -3.23 -2.01
N PHE A 236 2.12 -2.84 -1.35
CA PHE A 236 2.47 -3.36 -0.04
C PHE A 236 1.35 -3.08 0.97
N PHE A 237 0.91 -1.83 1.08
CA PHE A 237 -0.12 -1.44 2.03
C PHE A 237 -1.54 -1.86 1.63
N ARG A 238 -1.77 -2.17 0.34
CA ARG A 238 -3.05 -2.69 -0.16
C ARG A 238 -3.20 -4.20 -0.03
N ALA A 239 -2.08 -4.94 0.08
CA ALA A 239 -2.09 -6.39 0.22
C ALA A 239 -2.88 -6.84 1.47
N GLU A 240 -3.48 -8.03 1.39
CA GLU A 240 -4.19 -8.62 2.53
C GLU A 240 -3.22 -9.06 3.62
N VAL A 241 -2.01 -9.45 3.23
CA VAL A 241 -0.93 -9.84 4.14
C VAL A 241 0.35 -9.04 3.79
N PRO A 242 0.55 -7.86 4.39
CA PRO A 242 1.81 -7.13 4.30
C PRO A 242 2.83 -7.60 5.34
N ILE A 243 4.00 -8.05 4.88
CA ILE A 243 5.09 -8.59 5.68
C ILE A 243 6.32 -7.71 5.52
N PHE A 244 6.70 -7.02 6.59
CA PHE A 244 7.87 -6.14 6.62
C PHE A 244 9.03 -6.81 7.36
N LEU A 245 10.15 -7.00 6.68
CA LEU A 245 11.35 -7.59 7.23
C LEU A 245 12.26 -6.54 7.87
N CYS A 246 12.59 -6.75 9.14
CA CYS A 246 13.64 -6.00 9.83
C CYS A 246 14.80 -6.94 10.18
N GLU A 247 16.03 -6.46 10.06
CA GLU A 247 17.20 -7.20 10.52
C GLU A 247 17.22 -7.30 12.06
N GLY A 248 17.57 -8.47 12.60
CA GLY A 248 17.63 -8.72 14.04
C GLY A 248 18.85 -8.11 14.75
N ALA A 249 19.79 -7.48 14.03
CA ALA A 249 20.93 -6.82 14.64
C ALA A 249 20.47 -5.60 15.47
N SER A 250 20.89 -5.53 16.74
CA SER A 250 20.40 -4.53 17.70
C SER A 250 20.59 -3.08 17.26
N TRP A 251 21.63 -2.79 16.47
CA TRP A 251 21.88 -1.44 15.93
C TRP A 251 21.12 -1.13 14.63
N LYS A 252 20.58 -2.14 13.95
CA LYS A 252 19.78 -1.96 12.71
C LYS A 252 18.29 -2.00 12.97
N LEU A 253 17.84 -2.80 13.93
CA LEU A 253 16.43 -2.97 14.23
C LEU A 253 15.68 -1.64 14.48
N PRO A 254 16.18 -0.70 15.31
CA PRO A 254 15.52 0.60 15.49
C PRO A 254 15.41 1.40 14.19
N LYS A 255 16.43 1.33 13.33
CA LYS A 255 16.41 2.01 12.02
C LYS A 255 15.39 1.37 11.08
N GLY A 256 15.28 0.05 11.06
CA GLY A 256 14.26 -0.64 10.26
C GLY A 256 12.84 -0.28 10.69
N ILE A 257 12.61 -0.21 12.01
CA ILE A 257 11.33 0.25 12.56
C ILE A 257 11.06 1.72 12.23
N GLN A 258 12.07 2.58 12.33
CA GLN A 258 11.94 3.98 11.93
C GLN A 258 11.54 4.13 10.44
N ILE A 259 12.08 3.27 9.56
CA ILE A 259 11.69 3.22 8.15
C ILE A 259 10.22 2.83 8.00
N LEU A 260 9.74 1.82 8.72
CA LEU A 260 8.31 1.49 8.67
C LEU A 260 7.45 2.67 9.16
N ASN A 261 7.88 3.34 10.23
CA ASN A 261 7.15 4.45 10.81
C ASN A 261 7.18 5.74 9.97
N SER A 262 8.11 5.89 9.02
CA SER A 262 8.00 6.98 8.04
C SER A 262 6.78 6.82 7.13
N PHE A 263 6.16 5.65 7.11
CA PHE A 263 4.90 5.36 6.42
C PHE A 263 3.68 5.41 7.35
N ALA A 264 3.78 6.02 8.54
CA ALA A 264 2.67 6.07 9.50
C ALA A 264 1.39 6.74 8.96
N SER A 265 1.50 7.64 7.98
CA SER A 265 0.35 8.24 7.28
C SER A 265 -0.27 7.33 6.22
N LYS A 266 0.38 6.22 5.85
CA LYS A 266 -0.16 5.28 4.87
C LYS A 266 -1.32 4.51 5.51
N ARG A 267 -2.39 4.39 4.73
CA ARG A 267 -3.57 3.63 5.10
C ARG A 267 -3.19 2.16 5.38
N ARG A 268 -3.81 1.56 6.40
CA ARG A 268 -3.63 0.13 6.79
C ARG A 268 -2.24 -0.22 7.33
N ILE A 269 -1.40 0.76 7.69
CA ILE A 269 -0.09 0.54 8.30
C ILE A 269 -0.16 -0.36 9.56
N GLU A 270 -1.28 -0.34 10.28
CA GLU A 270 -1.53 -1.17 11.46
C GLU A 270 -1.62 -2.67 11.16
N ARG A 271 -1.88 -3.05 9.89
CA ARG A 271 -1.94 -4.46 9.45
C ARG A 271 -0.57 -5.05 9.12
N VAL A 272 0.45 -4.20 8.99
CA VAL A 272 1.80 -4.64 8.64
C VAL A 272 2.37 -5.52 9.75
N GLN A 273 2.68 -6.76 9.38
CA GLN A 273 3.30 -7.76 10.24
C GLN A 273 4.82 -7.64 10.13
N LEU A 274 5.51 -7.64 11.28
CA LEU A 274 6.97 -7.66 11.32
C LEU A 274 7.49 -9.09 11.26
N LEU A 275 8.47 -9.33 10.39
CA LEU A 275 9.23 -10.57 10.36
C LEU A 275 10.69 -10.28 10.63
N ILE A 276 11.27 -10.94 11.63
CA ILE A 276 12.65 -10.75 12.03
C ILE A 276 13.42 -12.06 11.77
N PRO A 277 14.25 -12.13 10.72
CA PRO A 277 15.05 -13.31 10.44
C PRO A 277 16.01 -13.61 11.58
N TYR A 278 16.08 -14.88 11.99
CA TYR A 278 17.01 -15.40 13.00
C TYR A 278 16.90 -14.74 14.38
N ALA A 279 15.77 -14.10 14.69
CA ALA A 279 15.60 -13.43 15.97
C ALA A 279 15.51 -14.44 17.13
N ASN A 280 16.24 -14.14 18.20
CA ASN A 280 16.08 -14.79 19.49
C ASN A 280 15.07 -14.04 20.36
N GLN A 281 14.80 -14.55 21.56
CA GLN A 281 13.84 -13.94 22.48
C GLN A 281 14.23 -12.51 22.91
N GLU A 282 15.52 -12.22 23.02
CA GLU A 282 16.02 -10.89 23.38
C GLU A 282 15.68 -9.85 22.30
N ILE A 283 15.94 -10.19 21.03
CA ILE A 283 15.57 -9.36 19.88
C ILE A 283 14.05 -9.18 19.82
N MET A 284 13.27 -10.25 20.01
CA MET A 284 11.81 -10.13 20.00
C MET A 284 11.27 -9.28 21.15
N ASN A 285 11.91 -9.29 22.32
CA ASN A 285 11.56 -8.38 23.41
C ASN A 285 11.86 -6.92 23.04
N MET A 286 12.97 -6.67 22.35
CA MET A 286 13.31 -5.35 21.83
C MET A 286 12.29 -4.87 20.79
N VAL A 287 11.85 -5.73 19.86
CA VAL A 287 10.79 -5.41 18.90
C VAL A 287 9.51 -5.01 19.62
N LYS A 288 9.08 -5.77 20.62
CA LYS A 288 7.87 -5.46 21.41
C LYS A 288 7.96 -4.13 22.17
N HIS A 289 9.17 -3.73 22.55
CA HIS A 289 9.40 -2.44 23.19
C HIS A 289 9.34 -1.29 22.18
N LEU A 290 9.91 -1.47 20.99
CA LEU A 290 9.96 -0.46 19.94
C LEU A 290 8.61 -0.28 19.21
N GLU A 291 7.88 -1.37 18.97
CA GLU A 291 6.57 -1.38 18.29
C GLU A 291 5.52 -2.14 19.12
N PRO A 292 5.02 -1.54 20.22
CA PRO A 292 4.03 -2.19 21.07
C PRO A 292 2.74 -2.50 20.31
N GLY A 293 2.24 -3.72 20.45
CA GLY A 293 0.97 -4.16 19.86
C GLY A 293 1.04 -4.60 18.40
N ARG A 294 2.16 -4.35 17.70
CA ARG A 294 2.35 -4.81 16.33
C ARG A 294 2.61 -6.32 16.29
N MET A 295 1.95 -7.03 15.38
CA MET A 295 2.21 -8.45 15.13
C MET A 295 3.67 -8.62 14.67
N SER A 296 4.42 -9.46 15.38
CA SER A 296 5.85 -9.66 15.13
C SER A 296 6.24 -11.13 15.29
N TYR A 297 7.02 -11.62 14.34
CA TYR A 297 7.42 -13.03 14.25
C TYR A 297 8.92 -13.17 14.10
N ALA A 298 9.48 -14.20 14.73
CA ALA A 298 10.87 -14.61 14.50
C ALA A 298 10.88 -15.73 13.45
N MET A 299 11.54 -15.51 12.31
CA MET A 299 11.74 -16.58 11.33
C MET A 299 12.95 -17.41 11.74
N PRO A 300 12.83 -18.75 11.95
CA PRO A 300 13.96 -19.61 12.22
C PRO A 300 14.92 -19.67 11.02
N MET A 301 16.11 -20.26 11.23
CA MET A 301 17.04 -20.47 10.13
C MET A 301 16.51 -21.47 9.13
N HIS A 302 16.22 -21.00 7.91
CA HIS A 302 15.86 -21.82 6.76
C HIS A 302 16.94 -21.69 5.70
N ARG A 303 17.63 -22.78 5.36
CA ARG A 303 18.74 -22.74 4.38
C ARG A 303 18.26 -22.98 2.94
N GLU A 304 17.48 -24.05 2.76
CA GLU A 304 17.03 -24.50 1.45
C GLU A 304 15.61 -24.01 1.15
N VAL A 305 15.48 -22.90 0.42
CA VAL A 305 14.19 -22.23 0.15
C VAL A 305 13.14 -23.09 -0.57
N PHE A 306 13.55 -24.20 -1.19
CA PHE A 306 12.69 -25.13 -1.93
C PHE A 306 12.32 -26.37 -1.12
N GLU A 307 12.69 -26.43 0.16
CA GLU A 307 12.30 -27.50 1.07
C GLU A 307 11.31 -26.98 2.12
N ILE A 308 10.38 -27.83 2.56
CA ILE A 308 9.46 -27.47 3.63
C ILE A 308 10.10 -27.83 4.98
N GLN A 309 10.23 -26.83 5.86
CA GLN A 309 10.73 -27.02 7.21
C GLN A 309 9.62 -26.77 8.25
N PRO A 310 9.34 -27.72 9.17
CA PRO A 310 8.23 -27.61 10.11
C PRO A 310 8.24 -26.33 10.96
N GLU A 311 9.40 -25.87 11.39
CA GLU A 311 9.55 -24.66 12.22
C GLU A 311 9.19 -23.40 11.42
N SER A 312 9.64 -23.32 10.16
CA SER A 312 9.32 -22.19 9.27
C SER A 312 7.85 -22.21 8.87
N SER A 313 7.29 -23.40 8.60
CA SER A 313 5.88 -23.61 8.27
C SER A 313 4.94 -23.04 9.33
N LYS A 314 5.25 -23.24 10.63
CA LYS A 314 4.45 -22.67 11.72
C LYS A 314 4.43 -21.14 11.72
N VAL A 315 5.56 -20.52 11.38
CA VAL A 315 5.65 -19.06 11.28
C VAL A 315 4.87 -18.57 10.06
N ILE A 316 5.00 -19.25 8.93
CA ILE A 316 4.25 -18.95 7.70
C ILE A 316 2.74 -19.07 7.92
N GLU A 317 2.27 -20.14 8.57
CA GLU A 317 0.86 -20.31 8.95
C GLU A 317 0.35 -19.12 9.77
N ALA A 318 1.16 -18.67 10.73
CA ALA A 318 0.80 -17.53 11.56
C ALA A 318 0.79 -16.20 10.80
N LEU A 319 1.70 -16.01 9.83
CA LEU A 319 1.73 -14.84 8.94
C LEU A 319 0.50 -14.80 8.00
N LEU A 320 0.04 -15.97 7.55
CA LEU A 320 -1.09 -16.12 6.63
C LEU A 320 -2.45 -16.16 7.32
N ALA A 321 -2.48 -16.22 8.66
CA ALA A 321 -3.72 -16.24 9.45
C ALA A 321 -4.75 -15.15 9.10
N PRO A 322 -4.37 -13.91 8.70
CA PRO A 322 -5.34 -12.89 8.28
C PRO A 322 -6.18 -13.26 7.05
N LEU A 323 -5.73 -14.20 6.22
CA LEU A 323 -6.49 -14.69 5.06
C LEU A 323 -7.64 -15.62 5.47
N GLY A 324 -7.76 -15.96 6.75
CA GLY A 324 -8.73 -16.92 7.26
C GLY A 324 -8.30 -18.36 6.97
N PRO A 325 -9.26 -19.30 6.87
CA PRO A 325 -8.96 -20.67 6.47
C PRO A 325 -8.33 -20.65 5.09
N ILE A 326 -7.03 -20.95 5.03
CA ILE A 326 -6.30 -21.06 3.76
C ILE A 326 -7.05 -22.10 2.92
N LEU A 327 -7.54 -21.67 1.77
CA LEU A 327 -8.26 -22.53 0.85
C LEU A 327 -7.27 -23.60 0.39
N LYS A 328 -7.35 -24.80 0.99
CA LYS A 328 -6.85 -26.00 0.32
C LYS A 328 -7.62 -26.06 -0.99
N ALA A 329 -6.91 -26.02 -2.12
CA ALA A 329 -7.55 -26.07 -3.42
C ALA A 329 -8.62 -27.16 -3.37
N SER A 330 -9.88 -26.75 -3.56
CA SER A 330 -10.99 -27.67 -3.72
C SER A 330 -10.56 -28.67 -4.78
N SER A 331 -10.57 -29.95 -4.41
CA SER A 331 -10.42 -31.08 -5.31
C SER A 331 -11.49 -31.00 -6.39
N LEU A 332 -11.28 -30.16 -7.39
CA LEU A 332 -12.03 -30.14 -8.63
C LEU A 332 -11.48 -31.31 -9.43
N SER A 333 -12.14 -32.43 -9.17
CA SER A 333 -12.43 -33.51 -10.11
C SER A 333 -12.06 -33.16 -11.55
N ASN A 334 -11.21 -33.98 -12.15
CA ASN A 334 -11.47 -34.50 -13.48
C ASN A 334 -11.16 -35.99 -13.50
N SER A 335 -12.26 -36.73 -13.32
CA SER A 335 -12.60 -37.98 -13.99
C SER A 335 -12.25 -38.01 -15.48
#